data_AF-A0A5D2U8J9-F1
#
_entry.id   AF-A0A5D2U8J9-F1
#
_cell.length_a   1.000
_cell.length_b   1.000
_cell.length_c   1.000
_cell.angle_alpha   90.00
_cell.angle_beta   90.00
_cell.angle_gamma   90.00
#
_symmetry.space_group_name_H-M   'P 1'
#
loop_
_entity.id
_entity.type
_entity.pdbx_description
1 polymer ?
#
loop_
_entity_poly.entity_id
_entity_poly.type
_entity_poly.pdbx_seq_one_letter_code
_entity_poly.pdbx_strand_id
1 'polypeptide(L)'
;MQLQLFFPFPSPSPPPLPQIPTLIITSTLFSSFFFFFLVVLVLFSSHQRRQPKGKILPPGSMGWPYIGETLKFYTQNPDSFFANRRRRYGDTFKTHILGCPCVMISSPEAARIVLVTKAHLFKPTYPPSKEKMIGPQALFFHQGAYHSRLKKLVLAAFLPSVIRGSVSEIEQIVLKFLPTWENTTINTLQEMKRYAFDVAMISAFGHKRDSEMKGIKQLYQCLEKGYNSMPLDLPGTPFHKAMKARKQLNETLRRLIQERRGNEKAGGGGLLGNLLGAKNHKVDQLSDSQIADNVIGVIFAAHDTTASVLTWVLKYLHDNRDLLEAVTVNFLFLPRI
;
A
#
# COMPACT_ATOMS: atom_id res chain seq x y z
N MET A 1 95.75 -4.82 4.81
CA MET A 1 95.30 -3.98 3.68
C MET A 1 93.77 -3.95 3.73
N GLN A 2 93.21 -2.84 4.23
CA GLN A 2 91.78 -2.67 4.56
C GLN A 2 90.93 -2.48 3.29
N LEU A 3 89.79 -3.16 3.22
CA LEU A 3 88.68 -2.85 2.32
C LEU A 3 87.56 -2.17 3.14
N GLN A 4 87.24 -0.92 2.81
CA GLN A 4 86.08 -0.19 3.33
C GLN A 4 84.82 -0.60 2.56
N LEU A 5 83.81 -1.06 3.30
CA LEU A 5 82.44 -1.28 2.83
C LEU A 5 81.67 0.05 2.86
N PHE A 6 81.15 0.45 1.70
CA PHE A 6 80.22 1.58 1.55
C PHE A 6 78.84 1.21 2.12
N PHE A 7 78.37 1.95 3.12
CA PHE A 7 76.97 1.97 3.53
C PHE A 7 76.17 2.94 2.64
N PRO A 8 74.96 2.59 2.16
CA PRO A 8 74.13 3.50 1.38
C PRO A 8 73.48 4.56 2.29
N PHE A 9 73.41 5.79 1.76
CA PHE A 9 72.75 6.95 2.37
C PHE A 9 71.25 6.70 2.64
N PRO A 10 70.65 7.32 3.68
CA PRO A 10 69.22 7.24 3.91
C PRO A 10 68.44 7.97 2.80
N SER A 11 67.39 7.32 2.30
CA SER A 11 66.42 7.92 1.36
C SER A 11 65.71 9.13 1.97
N PRO A 12 65.44 10.20 1.21
CA PRO A 12 64.72 11.36 1.72
C PRO A 12 63.30 10.99 2.15
N SER A 13 62.84 11.58 3.25
CA SER A 13 61.45 11.46 3.73
C SER A 13 60.48 11.98 2.66
N PRO A 14 59.29 11.36 2.51
CA PRO A 14 58.29 11.85 1.57
C PRO A 14 57.84 13.27 1.96
N PRO A 15 57.49 14.12 0.98
CA PRO A 15 57.01 15.46 1.26
C PRO A 15 55.71 15.39 2.07
N PRO A 16 55.47 16.34 3.00
CA PRO A 16 54.21 16.39 3.72
C PRO A 16 53.05 16.55 2.71
N LEU A 17 52.01 15.74 2.87
CA LEU A 17 50.77 15.89 2.11
C LEU A 17 50.27 17.34 2.24
N PRO A 18 49.77 17.96 1.15
CA PRO A 18 49.28 19.34 1.20
C PRO A 18 48.17 19.44 2.26
N GLN A 19 48.44 20.19 3.33
CA GLN A 19 47.43 20.57 4.31
C GLN A 19 46.46 21.52 3.60
N ILE A 20 45.38 20.98 3.02
CA ILE A 20 44.24 21.81 2.65
C ILE A 20 43.84 22.54 3.93
N PRO A 21 43.80 23.89 3.96
CA PRO A 21 43.54 24.60 5.19
C PRO A 21 42.16 24.16 5.67
N THR A 22 42.10 23.55 6.85
CA THR A 22 40.84 23.15 7.52
C THR A 22 39.83 24.30 7.55
N LEU A 23 40.32 25.54 7.56
CA LEU A 23 39.55 26.78 7.44
C LEU A 23 38.75 26.92 6.13
N ILE A 24 39.28 26.46 4.98
CA ILE A 24 38.57 26.49 3.69
C ILE A 24 37.46 25.46 3.69
N ILE A 25 37.70 24.27 4.25
CA ILE A 25 36.69 23.20 4.35
C ILE A 25 35.56 23.64 5.29
N THR A 26 35.88 24.22 6.45
CA THR A 26 34.85 24.69 7.38
C THR A 26 34.06 25.88 6.83
N SER A 27 34.72 26.82 6.14
CA SER A 27 34.07 27.96 5.49
C SER A 27 33.14 27.54 4.34
N THR A 28 33.56 26.59 3.50
CA THR A 28 32.73 26.07 2.40
C THR A 28 31.53 25.28 2.92
N LEU A 29 31.70 24.48 3.98
CA LEU A 29 30.59 23.79 4.66
C LEU A 29 29.61 24.79 5.28
N PHE A 30 30.11 25.83 5.95
CA PHE A 30 29.27 26.87 6.56
C PHE A 30 28.49 27.67 5.51
N SER A 31 29.15 28.09 4.43
CA SER A 31 28.51 28.80 3.31
C SER A 31 27.44 27.94 2.63
N SER A 32 27.73 26.65 2.41
CA SER A 32 26.76 25.69 1.86
C SER A 32 25.55 25.51 2.78
N PHE A 33 25.78 25.40 4.09
CA PHE A 33 24.71 25.32 5.08
C PHE A 33 23.87 26.60 5.13
N PHE A 34 24.52 27.77 5.13
CA PHE A 34 23.84 29.06 5.15
C PHE A 34 23.00 29.28 3.89
N PHE A 35 23.54 28.95 2.72
CA PHE A 35 22.80 29.02 1.45
C PHE A 35 21.60 28.07 1.46
N PHE A 36 21.79 26.82 1.89
CA PHE A 36 20.69 25.85 2.05
C PHE A 36 19.62 26.37 3.00
N PHE A 37 20.01 26.92 4.16
CA PHE A 37 19.11 27.52 5.13
C PHE A 37 18.32 28.70 4.54
N LEU A 38 18.99 29.58 3.79
CA LEU A 38 18.36 30.72 3.13
C LEU A 38 17.36 30.26 2.06
N VAL A 39 17.70 29.24 1.27
CA VAL A 39 16.79 28.62 0.30
C VAL A 39 15.56 28.03 1.02
N VAL A 40 15.76 27.32 2.14
CA VAL A 40 14.65 26.78 2.95
C VAL A 40 13.76 27.91 3.47
N LEU A 41 14.33 29.02 3.98
CA LEU A 41 13.56 30.18 4.44
C LEU A 41 12.77 30.86 3.32
N VAL A 42 13.35 31.01 2.13
CA VAL A 42 12.67 31.58 0.95
C VAL A 42 11.55 30.65 0.49
N LEU A 43 11.77 29.34 0.45
CA LEU A 43 10.74 28.36 0.14
C LEU A 43 9.62 28.36 1.19
N PHE A 44 9.95 28.48 2.48
CA PHE A 44 8.98 28.53 3.56
C PHE A 44 8.13 29.80 3.52
N SER A 45 8.77 30.96 3.39
CA SER A 45 8.08 32.26 3.31
C SER A 45 7.22 32.39 2.05
N SER A 46 7.72 31.95 0.88
CA SER A 46 6.91 31.92 -0.35
C SER A 46 5.74 30.95 -0.25
N HIS A 47 5.91 29.79 0.41
CA HIS A 47 4.83 28.83 0.62
C HIS A 47 3.74 29.38 1.54
N GLN A 48 4.11 30.10 2.61
CA GLN A 48 3.14 30.79 3.47
C GLN A 48 2.41 31.91 2.74
N ARG A 49 3.10 32.66 1.85
CA ARG A 49 2.49 33.74 1.05
C ARG A 49 1.57 33.24 -0.07
N ARG A 50 1.63 31.96 -0.46
CA ARG A 50 0.75 31.36 -1.48
C ARG A 50 -0.67 31.05 -0.98
N GLN A 51 -1.04 31.43 0.25
CA GLN A 51 -2.45 31.38 0.68
C GLN A 51 -3.27 32.32 -0.23
N PRO A 52 -4.28 31.81 -0.96
CA PRO A 52 -5.06 32.63 -1.88
C PRO A 52 -5.77 33.74 -1.10
N LYS A 53 -5.43 34.99 -1.39
CA LYS A 53 -6.15 36.16 -0.87
C LYS A 53 -7.60 36.08 -1.35
N GLY A 54 -8.56 36.10 -0.42
CA GLY A 54 -10.00 36.18 -0.74
C GLY A 54 -10.82 34.88 -0.66
N LYS A 55 -10.24 33.73 -0.28
CA LYS A 55 -11.01 32.49 0.01
C LYS A 55 -10.80 32.03 1.44
N ILE A 56 -11.89 31.90 2.21
CA ILE A 56 -11.86 31.35 3.56
C ILE A 56 -11.66 29.84 3.45
N LEU A 57 -10.43 29.38 3.70
CA LEU A 57 -10.11 27.96 3.81
C LEU A 57 -10.30 27.48 5.26
N PRO A 58 -10.56 26.18 5.49
CA PRO A 58 -10.57 25.62 6.83
C PRO A 58 -9.28 25.94 7.62
N PRO A 59 -9.36 26.04 8.96
CA PRO A 59 -8.19 26.17 9.82
C PRO A 59 -7.25 24.97 9.62
N GLY A 60 -5.98 25.09 10.02
CA GLY A 60 -5.03 23.98 9.95
C GLY A 60 -3.64 24.37 9.44
N SER A 61 -2.74 23.41 9.43
CA SER A 61 -1.32 23.61 9.12
C SER A 61 -0.91 22.86 7.86
N MET A 62 -0.32 23.57 6.90
CA MET A 62 0.27 22.96 5.70
C MET A 62 1.66 22.37 5.96
N GLY A 63 2.20 22.46 7.18
CA GLY A 63 3.49 21.89 7.55
C GLY A 63 4.67 22.48 6.78
N TRP A 64 5.69 21.64 6.53
CA TRP A 64 6.89 22.01 5.79
C TRP A 64 6.61 22.16 4.29
N PRO A 65 7.35 23.01 3.56
CA PRO A 65 7.25 23.10 2.10
C PRO A 65 7.43 21.73 1.46
N TYR A 66 6.56 21.39 0.50
CA TYR A 66 6.53 20.13 -0.26
C TYR A 66 6.23 18.84 0.53
N ILE A 67 6.78 18.68 1.74
CA ILE A 67 6.62 17.46 2.56
C ILE A 67 5.38 17.57 3.47
N GLY A 68 5.01 18.78 3.86
CA GLY A 68 3.90 19.04 4.75
C GLY A 68 4.09 18.48 6.15
N GLU A 69 3.09 17.77 6.63
CA GLU A 69 3.08 17.07 7.92
C GLU A 69 3.38 15.56 7.76
N THR A 70 3.78 15.11 6.57
CA THR A 70 4.00 13.70 6.23
C THR A 70 4.97 13.01 7.18
N LEU A 71 6.07 13.67 7.58
CA LEU A 71 7.01 13.07 8.54
C LEU A 71 6.34 12.82 9.89
N LYS A 72 5.58 13.79 10.42
CA LYS A 72 4.83 13.63 11.67
C LYS A 72 3.77 12.53 11.54
N PHE A 73 3.13 12.43 10.39
CA PHE A 73 2.16 11.38 10.11
C PHE A 73 2.79 9.97 10.17
N TYR A 74 4.03 9.83 9.69
CA TYR A 74 4.75 8.54 9.74
C TYR A 74 5.42 8.24 11.08
N THR A 75 5.84 9.26 11.84
CA THR A 75 6.58 9.06 13.10
C THR A 75 5.71 9.11 14.34
N GLN A 76 4.49 9.64 14.25
CA GLN A 76 3.53 9.67 15.36
C GLN A 76 2.52 8.54 15.22
N ASN A 77 1.91 8.15 16.34
CA ASN A 77 0.73 7.30 16.32
C ASN A 77 -0.39 8.01 15.50
N PRO A 78 -0.99 7.37 14.48
CA PRO A 78 -2.00 8.01 13.63
C PRO A 78 -3.21 8.56 14.39
N ASP A 79 -3.70 7.84 15.41
CA ASP A 79 -4.83 8.29 16.22
C ASP A 79 -4.49 9.60 16.95
N SER A 80 -3.30 9.65 17.54
CA SER A 80 -2.81 10.88 18.17
C SER A 80 -2.65 12.03 17.17
N PHE A 81 -2.17 11.74 15.96
CA PHE A 81 -1.95 12.73 14.90
C PHE A 81 -3.27 13.40 14.52
N PHE A 82 -4.32 12.62 14.26
CA PHE A 82 -5.63 13.15 13.87
C PHE A 82 -6.39 13.75 15.06
N ALA A 83 -6.39 13.10 16.24
CA ALA A 83 -7.08 13.59 17.42
C ALA A 83 -6.56 14.96 17.89
N ASN A 84 -5.24 15.17 17.87
CA ASN A 84 -4.64 16.45 18.25
C ASN A 84 -5.03 17.59 17.29
N ARG A 85 -5.12 17.30 15.99
CA ARG A 85 -5.54 18.28 14.97
C ARG A 85 -7.03 18.58 15.08
N ARG A 86 -7.86 17.56 15.30
CA ARG A 86 -9.28 17.72 15.57
C ARG A 86 -9.52 18.58 16.80
N ARG A 87 -8.80 18.33 17.90
CA ARG A 87 -8.89 19.15 19.13
C ARG A 87 -8.50 20.61 18.90
N ARG A 88 -7.49 20.87 18.06
CA ARG A 88 -6.97 22.22 17.81
C ARG A 88 -7.74 23.01 16.76
N TYR A 89 -8.21 22.35 15.70
CA TYR A 89 -8.76 23.00 14.51
C TYR A 89 -10.24 22.68 14.26
N GLY A 90 -10.83 21.76 15.02
CA GLY A 90 -12.21 21.30 14.85
C GLY A 90 -12.34 20.13 13.86
N ASP A 91 -13.59 19.80 13.51
CA ASP A 91 -13.96 18.66 12.67
C ASP A 91 -13.61 18.83 11.18
N THR A 92 -13.14 20.00 10.77
CA THR A 92 -12.74 20.27 9.40
C THR A 92 -11.48 21.12 9.40
N PHE A 93 -10.37 20.55 8.90
CA PHE A 93 -9.09 21.25 8.89
C PHE A 93 -8.25 20.93 7.65
N LYS A 94 -7.42 21.89 7.22
CA LYS A 94 -6.45 21.69 6.14
C LYS A 94 -5.13 21.11 6.66
N THR A 95 -4.53 20.23 5.88
CA THR A 95 -3.18 19.70 6.09
C THR A 95 -2.51 19.38 4.75
N HIS A 96 -1.26 18.94 4.81
CA HIS A 96 -0.51 18.47 3.66
C HIS A 96 0.18 17.18 4.04
N ILE A 97 -0.29 16.05 3.50
CA ILE A 97 0.29 14.74 3.80
C ILE A 97 0.50 13.95 2.51
N LEU A 98 1.54 13.12 2.46
CA LEU A 98 1.87 12.27 1.32
C LEU A 98 1.98 13.06 -0.01
N GLY A 99 2.47 14.30 0.06
CA GLY A 99 2.62 15.19 -1.10
C GLY A 99 1.31 15.80 -1.61
N CYS A 100 0.21 15.63 -0.87
CA CYS A 100 -1.13 16.10 -1.26
C CYS A 100 -1.67 17.13 -0.26
N PRO A 101 -1.86 18.41 -0.66
CA PRO A 101 -2.69 19.35 0.08
C PRO A 101 -4.11 18.81 0.20
N CYS A 102 -4.64 18.70 1.42
CA CYS A 102 -5.94 18.09 1.66
C CYS A 102 -6.71 18.77 2.79
N VAL A 103 -8.03 18.58 2.76
CA VAL A 103 -8.93 18.95 3.85
C VAL A 103 -9.42 17.66 4.49
N MET A 104 -9.16 17.52 5.78
CA MET A 104 -9.68 16.44 6.61
C MET A 104 -11.06 16.82 7.12
N ILE A 105 -12.01 15.91 7.01
CA ILE A 105 -13.38 16.07 7.50
C ILE A 105 -13.73 14.90 8.43
N SER A 106 -14.34 15.20 9.57
CA SER A 106 -14.85 14.19 10.51
C SER A 106 -16.30 14.45 10.94
N SER A 107 -16.95 15.50 10.43
CA SER A 107 -18.37 15.76 10.69
C SER A 107 -19.27 14.96 9.72
N PRO A 108 -20.37 14.35 10.22
CA PRO A 108 -21.34 13.65 9.37
C PRO A 108 -21.91 14.54 8.26
N GLU A 109 -22.12 15.83 8.54
CA GLU A 109 -22.67 16.80 7.59
C GLU A 109 -21.71 17.02 6.42
N ALA A 110 -20.41 17.22 6.70
CA ALA A 110 -19.40 17.38 5.67
C ALA A 110 -19.19 16.08 4.87
N ALA A 111 -19.18 14.93 5.55
CA ALA A 111 -19.10 13.63 4.89
C ALA A 111 -20.27 13.42 3.91
N ARG A 112 -21.50 13.77 4.31
CA ARG A 112 -22.68 13.72 3.44
C ARG A 112 -22.58 14.67 2.25
N ILE A 113 -21.92 15.82 2.40
CA ILE A 113 -21.65 16.73 1.27
C ILE A 113 -20.72 16.05 0.25
N VAL A 114 -19.61 15.50 0.72
CA VAL A 114 -18.58 14.89 -0.14
C VAL A 114 -19.05 13.59 -0.78
N LEU A 115 -19.73 12.73 -0.03
CA LEU A 115 -20.05 11.36 -0.46
C LEU A 115 -21.44 11.23 -1.09
N VAL A 116 -22.36 12.18 -0.87
CA VAL A 116 -23.76 12.06 -1.31
C VAL A 116 -24.21 13.29 -2.09
N THR A 117 -24.45 14.43 -1.41
CA THR A 117 -25.19 15.55 -2.02
C THR A 117 -24.42 16.30 -3.10
N LYS A 118 -23.09 16.37 -2.99
CA LYS A 118 -22.21 17.00 -3.97
C LYS A 118 -21.13 16.04 -4.48
N ALA A 119 -21.40 14.73 -4.45
CA ALA A 119 -20.43 13.70 -4.83
C ALA A 119 -19.84 13.90 -6.23
N HIS A 120 -20.63 14.44 -7.17
CA HIS A 120 -20.20 14.74 -8.54
C HIS A 120 -19.09 15.81 -8.63
N LEU A 121 -18.86 16.60 -7.57
CA LEU A 121 -17.77 17.57 -7.49
C LEU A 121 -16.45 16.95 -7.03
N PHE A 122 -16.48 15.71 -6.54
CA PHE A 122 -15.33 15.01 -5.98
C PHE A 122 -14.93 13.84 -6.85
N LYS A 123 -13.62 13.62 -6.94
CA LYS A 123 -13.05 12.44 -7.58
C LYS A 123 -12.12 11.72 -6.62
N PRO A 124 -12.09 10.38 -6.62
CA PRO A 124 -11.08 9.65 -5.89
C PRO A 124 -9.69 10.15 -6.31
N THR A 125 -8.86 10.47 -5.32
CA THR A 125 -7.48 10.91 -5.54
C THR A 125 -6.61 10.16 -4.56
N TYR A 126 -5.49 9.63 -5.06
CA TYR A 126 -4.56 8.82 -4.27
C TYR A 126 -3.15 9.38 -4.44
N PRO A 127 -2.26 9.19 -3.46
CA PRO A 127 -0.87 9.55 -3.64
C PRO A 127 -0.27 8.80 -4.84
N PRO A 128 0.50 9.47 -5.72
CA PRO A 128 1.07 8.84 -6.93
C PRO A 128 1.87 7.57 -6.65
N SER A 129 2.47 7.47 -5.46
CA SER A 129 3.20 6.27 -5.02
C SER A 129 2.30 5.04 -4.87
N LYS A 130 1.07 5.22 -4.39
CA LYS A 130 0.09 4.13 -4.22
C LYS A 130 -0.44 3.68 -5.57
N GLU A 131 -0.73 4.64 -6.46
CA GLU A 131 -1.17 4.36 -7.83
C GLU A 131 -0.12 3.57 -8.62
N LYS A 132 1.16 3.97 -8.55
CA LYS A 132 2.27 3.21 -9.18
C LYS A 132 2.43 1.79 -8.62
N MET A 133 2.18 1.61 -7.33
CA MET A 133 2.36 0.33 -6.66
C MET A 133 1.25 -0.67 -6.97
N ILE A 134 -0.01 -0.24 -6.94
CA ILE A 134 -1.14 -1.10 -7.28
C ILE A 134 -1.25 -1.26 -8.81
N GLY A 135 -1.21 -0.15 -9.54
CA GLY A 135 -1.25 -0.10 -10.99
C GLY A 135 -2.20 0.98 -11.49
N PRO A 136 -1.81 1.78 -12.48
CA PRO A 136 -2.60 2.91 -12.96
C PRO A 136 -3.90 2.50 -13.64
N GLN A 137 -4.09 1.23 -14.02
CA GLN A 137 -5.34 0.74 -14.63
C GLN A 137 -6.33 0.17 -13.61
N ALA A 138 -5.94 0.07 -12.33
CA ALA A 138 -6.79 -0.49 -11.28
C ALA A 138 -8.00 0.43 -11.03
N LEU A 139 -9.19 -0.16 -10.87
CA LEU A 139 -10.47 0.57 -10.82
C LEU A 139 -10.50 1.69 -9.77
N PHE A 140 -9.79 1.51 -8.65
CA PHE A 140 -9.76 2.43 -7.50
C PHE A 140 -9.38 3.86 -7.88
N PHE A 141 -8.54 4.02 -8.91
CA PHE A 141 -7.98 5.31 -9.32
C PHE A 141 -8.81 6.03 -10.38
N HIS A 142 -9.96 5.47 -10.77
CA HIS A 142 -10.74 5.96 -11.90
C HIS A 142 -12.16 6.36 -11.51
N GLN A 143 -12.81 7.08 -12.42
CA GLN A 143 -14.20 7.50 -12.32
C GLN A 143 -14.91 7.45 -13.68
N GLY A 144 -16.21 7.79 -13.70
CA GLY A 144 -17.00 7.86 -14.93
C GLY A 144 -17.15 6.51 -15.63
N ALA A 145 -17.27 6.54 -16.96
CA ALA A 145 -17.58 5.36 -17.77
C ALA A 145 -16.56 4.22 -17.61
N TYR A 146 -15.27 4.55 -17.52
CA TYR A 146 -14.21 3.55 -17.34
C TYR A 146 -14.37 2.80 -16.01
N HIS A 147 -14.52 3.54 -14.91
CA HIS A 147 -14.75 2.96 -13.59
C HIS A 147 -16.05 2.15 -13.55
N SER A 148 -17.15 2.68 -14.09
CA SER A 148 -18.44 1.97 -14.12
C SER A 148 -18.35 0.64 -14.87
N ARG A 149 -17.65 0.61 -16.01
CA ARG A 149 -17.40 -0.61 -16.78
C ARG A 149 -16.58 -1.62 -15.98
N LEU A 150 -15.41 -1.22 -15.47
CA LEU A 150 -14.56 -2.13 -14.68
C LEU A 150 -15.26 -2.62 -13.41
N LYS A 151 -15.97 -1.74 -12.70
CA LYS A 151 -16.72 -2.09 -11.50
C LYS A 151 -17.76 -3.17 -11.80
N LYS A 152 -18.49 -3.07 -12.91
CA LYS A 152 -19.44 -4.11 -13.34
C LYS A 152 -18.75 -5.46 -13.54
N LEU A 153 -17.61 -5.47 -14.24
CA LEU A 153 -16.85 -6.70 -14.51
C LEU A 153 -16.26 -7.32 -13.23
N VAL A 154 -15.72 -6.48 -12.33
CA VAL A 154 -15.18 -6.94 -11.05
C VAL A 154 -16.30 -7.48 -10.16
N LEU A 155 -17.42 -6.77 -10.02
CA LEU A 155 -18.55 -7.22 -9.21
C LEU A 155 -19.15 -8.54 -9.71
N ALA A 156 -19.12 -8.79 -11.03
CA ALA A 156 -19.56 -10.07 -11.58
C ALA A 156 -18.77 -11.27 -11.02
N ALA A 157 -17.51 -11.07 -10.60
CA ALA A 157 -16.68 -12.10 -9.95
C ALA A 157 -17.05 -12.38 -8.48
N PHE A 158 -17.88 -11.52 -7.89
CA PHE A 158 -18.26 -11.59 -6.49
C PHE A 158 -19.77 -11.74 -6.28
N LEU A 159 -20.51 -12.12 -7.34
CA LEU A 159 -21.92 -12.44 -7.21
C LEU A 159 -22.12 -13.67 -6.30
N PRO A 160 -23.20 -13.74 -5.50
CA PRO A 160 -23.46 -14.87 -4.62
C PRO A 160 -23.41 -16.24 -5.33
N SER A 161 -23.91 -16.32 -6.57
CA SER A 161 -23.87 -17.55 -7.38
C SER A 161 -22.44 -17.97 -7.75
N VAL A 162 -21.52 -17.03 -7.91
CA VAL A 162 -20.12 -17.27 -8.28
C VAL A 162 -19.30 -17.69 -7.05
N ILE A 163 -19.49 -17.00 -5.92
CA ILE A 163 -18.69 -17.25 -4.71
C ILE A 163 -19.21 -18.44 -3.88
N ARG A 164 -20.44 -18.92 -4.11
CA ARG A 164 -20.99 -20.08 -3.37
C ARG A 164 -20.06 -21.29 -3.43
N GLY A 165 -19.48 -21.58 -4.59
CA GLY A 165 -18.54 -22.69 -4.76
C GLY A 165 -17.23 -22.54 -3.98
N SER A 166 -16.86 -21.31 -3.60
CA SER A 166 -15.63 -21.04 -2.84
C SER A 166 -15.76 -21.30 -1.34
N VAL A 167 -16.98 -21.43 -0.80
CA VAL A 167 -17.21 -21.58 0.65
C VAL A 167 -16.48 -22.81 1.21
N SER A 168 -16.62 -23.96 0.54
CA SER A 168 -15.94 -25.19 0.97
C SER A 168 -14.42 -25.07 0.91
N GLU A 169 -13.87 -24.36 -0.08
CA GLU A 169 -12.42 -24.14 -0.14
C GLU A 169 -11.92 -23.19 0.94
N ILE A 170 -12.68 -22.13 1.23
CA ILE A 170 -12.38 -21.19 2.32
C ILE A 170 -12.38 -21.93 3.66
N GLU A 171 -13.36 -22.81 3.88
CA GLU A 171 -13.40 -23.69 5.04
C GLU A 171 -12.17 -24.59 5.11
N GLN A 172 -11.77 -25.22 4.00
CA GLN A 172 -10.56 -26.02 3.96
C GLN A 172 -9.29 -25.22 4.26
N ILE A 173 -9.22 -23.92 3.94
CA ILE A 173 -8.11 -23.08 4.37
C ILE A 173 -8.08 -23.02 5.89
N VAL A 174 -9.17 -22.61 6.57
CA VAL A 174 -9.14 -22.47 8.03
C VAL A 174 -8.86 -23.80 8.74
N LEU A 175 -9.43 -24.91 8.25
CA LEU A 175 -9.17 -26.25 8.80
C LEU A 175 -7.70 -26.67 8.70
N LYS A 176 -6.93 -26.18 7.71
CA LYS A 176 -5.48 -26.40 7.62
C LYS A 176 -4.69 -25.56 8.62
N PHE A 177 -5.23 -24.42 9.04
CA PHE A 177 -4.57 -23.53 10.00
C PHE A 177 -4.81 -23.95 11.45
N LEU A 178 -6.01 -24.43 11.79
CA LEU A 178 -6.39 -24.77 13.18
C LEU A 178 -5.36 -25.67 13.91
N PRO A 179 -4.83 -26.77 13.31
CA PRO A 179 -3.83 -27.60 14.00
C PRO A 179 -2.53 -26.85 14.32
N THR A 180 -2.19 -25.81 13.55
CA THR A 180 -0.98 -25.01 13.78
C THR A 180 -1.12 -24.01 14.92
N TRP A 181 -2.36 -23.77 15.39
CA TRP A 181 -2.66 -22.87 16.50
C TRP A 181 -2.92 -23.65 17.80
N GLU A 182 -3.05 -24.98 17.72
CA GLU A 182 -3.34 -25.82 18.88
C GLU A 182 -2.22 -25.71 19.92
N ASN A 183 -2.61 -25.50 21.18
CA ASN A 183 -1.70 -25.40 22.33
C ASN A 183 -0.57 -24.35 22.18
N THR A 184 -0.76 -23.32 21.34
CA THR A 184 0.24 -22.28 21.11
C THR A 184 -0.37 -20.88 21.19
N THR A 185 0.39 -19.94 21.75
CA THR A 185 0.03 -18.52 21.69
C THR A 185 0.39 -17.98 20.32
N ILE A 186 -0.61 -17.48 19.60
CA ILE A 186 -0.44 -16.92 18.26
C ILE A 186 -0.58 -15.40 18.27
N ASN A 187 0.01 -14.74 17.27
CA ASN A 187 -0.36 -13.39 16.91
C ASN A 187 -1.59 -13.46 15.99
N THR A 188 -2.77 -13.16 16.52
CA THR A 188 -4.04 -13.26 15.79
C THR A 188 -4.02 -12.45 14.49
N LEU A 189 -3.50 -11.22 14.49
CA LEU A 189 -3.45 -10.39 13.28
C LEU A 189 -2.56 -11.02 12.21
N GLN A 190 -1.43 -11.59 12.59
CA GLN A 190 -0.52 -12.26 11.65
C GLN A 190 -1.17 -13.50 11.02
N GLU A 191 -1.87 -14.31 11.82
CA GLU A 191 -2.56 -15.51 11.34
C GLU A 191 -3.79 -15.15 10.49
N MET A 192 -4.56 -14.13 10.87
CA MET A 192 -5.68 -13.63 10.07
C MET A 192 -5.22 -13.00 8.75
N LYS A 193 -4.03 -12.37 8.71
CA LYS A 193 -3.39 -11.94 7.45
C LYS A 193 -3.09 -13.14 6.56
N ARG A 194 -2.41 -14.16 7.08
CA ARG A 194 -2.11 -15.38 6.32
C ARG A 194 -3.36 -16.03 5.76
N TYR A 195 -4.41 -16.15 6.57
CA TYR A 195 -5.71 -16.69 6.17
C TYR A 195 -6.39 -15.83 5.09
N ALA A 196 -6.54 -14.52 5.34
CA ALA A 196 -7.18 -13.60 4.39
C ALA A 196 -6.45 -13.54 3.05
N PHE A 197 -5.12 -13.67 3.07
CA PHE A 197 -4.33 -13.76 1.84
C PHE A 197 -4.71 -14.99 1.02
N ASP A 198 -4.77 -16.18 1.64
CA ASP A 198 -5.09 -17.42 0.93
C ASP A 198 -6.52 -17.39 0.36
N VAL A 199 -7.47 -16.80 1.08
CA VAL A 199 -8.83 -16.54 0.59
C VAL A 199 -8.84 -15.54 -0.58
N ALA A 200 -8.02 -14.48 -0.51
CA ALA A 200 -7.88 -13.51 -1.59
C ALA A 200 -7.30 -14.15 -2.87
N MET A 201 -6.40 -15.14 -2.74
CA MET A 201 -5.87 -15.88 -3.89
C MET A 201 -6.94 -16.72 -4.59
N ILE A 202 -7.81 -17.40 -3.84
CA ILE A 202 -8.97 -18.11 -4.41
C ILE A 202 -9.87 -17.12 -5.15
N SER A 203 -10.19 -16.00 -4.49
CA SER A 203 -11.02 -14.94 -5.06
C SER A 203 -10.46 -14.39 -6.38
N ALA A 204 -9.14 -14.21 -6.45
CA ALA A 204 -8.47 -13.64 -7.60
C ALA A 204 -8.27 -14.63 -8.75
N PHE A 205 -7.92 -15.88 -8.47
CA PHE A 205 -7.45 -16.83 -9.47
C PHE A 205 -8.34 -18.05 -9.67
N GLY A 206 -9.30 -18.28 -8.78
CA GLY A 206 -10.10 -19.52 -8.70
C GLY A 206 -9.29 -20.71 -8.19
N HIS A 207 -9.84 -21.92 -8.35
CA HIS A 207 -9.19 -23.17 -7.97
C HIS A 207 -8.01 -23.47 -8.93
N LYS A 208 -6.73 -23.38 -8.53
CA LYS A 208 -5.56 -24.08 -9.17
C LYS A 208 -4.15 -23.72 -8.64
N ARG A 209 -3.29 -24.76 -8.73
CA ARG A 209 -1.80 -24.91 -8.75
C ARG A 209 -0.93 -24.14 -7.73
N ASP A 210 -0.48 -24.89 -6.72
CA ASP A 210 0.28 -24.44 -5.54
C ASP A 210 1.61 -23.71 -5.82
N SER A 211 2.36 -24.11 -6.86
CA SER A 211 3.72 -23.59 -7.09
C SER A 211 3.73 -22.16 -7.63
N GLU A 212 2.90 -21.84 -8.62
CA GLU A 212 2.73 -20.48 -9.17
C GLU A 212 2.19 -19.54 -8.09
N MET A 213 1.24 -20.03 -7.30
CA MET A 213 0.59 -19.26 -6.24
C MET A 213 1.56 -18.85 -5.14
N LYS A 214 2.51 -19.73 -4.79
CA LYS A 214 3.56 -19.45 -3.82
C LYS A 214 4.46 -18.29 -4.26
N GLY A 215 4.84 -18.24 -5.53
CA GLY A 215 5.63 -17.14 -6.10
C GLY A 215 4.87 -15.81 -6.07
N ILE A 216 3.59 -15.82 -6.48
CA ILE A 216 2.74 -14.63 -6.42
C ILE A 216 2.58 -14.14 -4.97
N LYS A 217 2.33 -15.05 -4.01
CA LYS A 217 2.21 -14.74 -2.57
C LYS A 217 3.45 -14.01 -2.04
N GLN A 218 4.65 -14.50 -2.34
CA GLN A 218 5.90 -13.87 -1.92
C GLN A 218 6.07 -12.46 -2.50
N LEU A 219 5.70 -12.27 -3.77
CA LEU A 219 5.76 -10.96 -4.42
C LEU A 219 4.80 -9.95 -3.78
N TYR A 220 3.58 -10.36 -3.44
CA TYR A 220 2.64 -9.49 -2.72
C TYR A 220 3.12 -9.12 -1.32
N GLN A 221 3.68 -10.07 -0.57
CA GLN A 221 4.20 -9.77 0.76
C GLN A 221 5.33 -8.72 0.69
N CYS A 222 6.13 -8.73 -0.38
CA CYS A 222 7.11 -7.68 -0.63
C CYS A 222 6.45 -6.34 -1.02
N LEU A 223 5.42 -6.38 -1.87
CA LEU A 223 4.63 -5.22 -2.28
C LEU A 223 3.98 -4.51 -1.08
N GLU A 224 3.28 -5.27 -0.23
CA GLU A 224 2.58 -4.79 0.98
C GLU A 224 3.53 -4.08 1.94
N LYS A 225 4.71 -4.66 2.20
CA LYS A 225 5.73 -4.06 3.06
C LYS A 225 6.19 -2.68 2.57
N GLY A 226 6.20 -2.46 1.26
CA GLY A 226 6.53 -1.15 0.69
C GLY A 226 5.35 -0.18 0.63
N TYR A 227 4.10 -0.67 0.69
CA TYR A 227 2.91 0.16 0.49
C TYR A 227 2.89 1.35 1.44
N ASN A 228 3.02 1.11 2.75
CA ASN A 228 3.02 2.17 3.76
C ASN A 228 4.40 2.76 4.07
N SER A 229 5.41 2.50 3.23
CA SER A 229 6.72 3.13 3.40
C SER A 229 6.78 4.52 2.76
N MET A 230 7.85 5.27 3.08
CA MET A 230 8.14 6.54 2.40
C MET A 230 8.38 6.26 0.90
N PRO A 231 7.78 7.03 -0.03
CA PRO A 231 7.85 6.75 -1.46
C PRO A 231 9.19 7.18 -2.09
N LEU A 232 10.29 6.63 -1.60
CA LEU A 232 11.65 6.88 -2.07
C LEU A 232 12.12 5.67 -2.87
N ASP A 233 12.27 5.82 -4.19
CA ASP A 233 12.73 4.75 -5.07
C ASP A 233 14.27 4.72 -5.14
N LEU A 234 14.90 4.47 -4.00
CA LEU A 234 16.35 4.35 -3.87
C LEU A 234 16.74 2.92 -3.45
N PRO A 235 17.85 2.37 -3.97
CA PRO A 235 18.36 1.07 -3.54
C PRO A 235 18.41 0.94 -2.01
N GLY A 236 17.92 -0.19 -1.49
CA GLY A 236 17.86 -0.47 -0.05
C GLY A 236 16.55 -0.06 0.64
N THR A 237 15.77 0.85 0.07
CA THR A 237 14.48 1.27 0.66
C THR A 237 13.38 0.20 0.51
N PRO A 238 12.40 0.15 1.43
CA PRO A 238 11.23 -0.73 1.27
C PRO A 238 10.42 -0.45 0.00
N PHE A 239 10.26 0.83 -0.35
CA PHE A 239 9.54 1.23 -1.56
C PHE A 239 10.22 0.70 -2.84
N HIS A 240 11.54 0.82 -2.95
CA HIS A 240 12.29 0.27 -4.09
C HIS A 240 12.14 -1.26 -4.21
N LYS A 241 12.17 -1.99 -3.09
CA LYS A 241 11.95 -3.45 -3.07
C LYS A 241 10.53 -3.80 -3.53
N ALA A 242 9.52 -3.04 -3.10
CA ALA A 242 8.14 -3.22 -3.53
C ALA A 242 7.94 -2.91 -5.03
N MET A 243 8.59 -1.87 -5.57
CA MET A 243 8.52 -1.58 -7.01
C MET A 243 9.18 -2.68 -7.87
N LYS A 244 10.26 -3.31 -7.39
CA LYS A 244 10.83 -4.50 -8.02
C LYS A 244 9.86 -5.68 -8.00
N ALA A 245 9.25 -5.96 -6.85
CA ALA A 245 8.24 -7.01 -6.72
C ALA A 245 7.03 -6.73 -7.62
N ARG A 246 6.61 -5.46 -7.74
CA ARG A 246 5.52 -5.04 -8.63
C ARG A 246 5.81 -5.35 -10.10
N LYS A 247 7.05 -5.13 -10.56
CA LYS A 247 7.47 -5.47 -11.92
C LYS A 247 7.41 -6.97 -12.18
N GLN A 248 7.96 -7.77 -11.28
CA GLN A 248 7.95 -9.25 -11.37
C GLN A 248 6.52 -9.82 -11.30
N LEU A 249 5.66 -9.22 -10.47
CA LEU A 249 4.26 -9.59 -10.37
C LEU A 249 3.52 -9.32 -11.68
N ASN A 250 3.81 -8.18 -12.34
CA ASN A 250 3.25 -7.87 -13.65
C ASN A 250 3.65 -8.90 -14.72
N GLU A 251 4.93 -9.28 -14.76
CA GLU A 251 5.46 -10.27 -15.69
C GLU A 251 4.84 -11.66 -15.45
N THR A 252 4.66 -12.03 -14.18
CA THR A 252 4.02 -13.30 -13.79
C THR A 252 2.54 -13.32 -14.18
N LEU A 253 1.80 -12.24 -13.92
CA LEU A 253 0.40 -12.13 -14.30
C LEU A 253 0.21 -12.10 -15.82
N ARG A 254 1.10 -11.43 -16.57
CA ARG A 254 1.04 -11.44 -18.05
C ARG A 254 1.20 -12.85 -18.61
N ARG A 255 2.17 -13.64 -18.12
CA ARG A 255 2.32 -15.04 -18.52
C ARG A 255 1.05 -15.84 -18.23
N LEU A 256 0.52 -15.72 -17.01
CA LEU A 256 -0.72 -16.40 -16.61
C LEU A 256 -1.93 -15.99 -17.47
N ILE A 257 -2.05 -14.70 -17.82
CA ILE A 257 -3.09 -14.19 -18.72
C ILE A 257 -2.96 -14.83 -20.11
N GLN A 258 -1.75 -14.89 -20.67
CA GLN A 258 -1.49 -15.47 -21.98
C GLN A 258 -1.80 -16.98 -21.99
N GLU A 259 -1.33 -17.70 -20.99
CA GLU A 259 -1.61 -19.14 -20.83
C GLU A 259 -3.11 -19.43 -20.74
N ARG A 260 -3.86 -18.67 -19.91
CA ARG A 260 -5.31 -18.85 -19.78
C ARG A 260 -6.08 -18.48 -21.06
N ARG A 261 -5.56 -17.57 -21.88
CA ARG A 261 -6.17 -17.25 -23.18
C ARG A 261 -5.92 -18.32 -24.23
N GLY A 262 -4.77 -18.99 -24.19
CA GLY A 262 -4.39 -20.02 -25.16
C GLY A 262 -5.01 -21.40 -24.89
N ASN A 263 -5.65 -21.60 -23.74
CA ASN A 263 -6.21 -22.89 -23.34
C ASN A 263 -7.62 -22.71 -22.76
N GLU A 264 -8.67 -22.89 -23.57
CA GLU A 264 -10.06 -22.75 -23.13
C GLU A 264 -10.46 -23.77 -22.03
N LYS A 265 -9.82 -24.95 -22.00
CA LYS A 265 -9.98 -25.93 -20.92
C LYS A 265 -9.26 -25.50 -19.62
N ALA A 266 -8.41 -24.47 -19.66
CA ALA A 266 -7.76 -23.96 -18.46
C ALA A 266 -8.75 -23.29 -17.49
N GLY A 267 -10.01 -23.05 -17.90
CA GLY A 267 -11.17 -22.83 -17.03
C GLY A 267 -10.81 -22.09 -15.77
N GLY A 268 -10.56 -20.78 -15.90
CA GLY A 268 -10.13 -19.96 -14.78
C GLY A 268 -11.35 -19.49 -14.01
N GLY A 269 -11.50 -19.89 -12.75
CA GLY A 269 -12.42 -19.25 -11.84
C GLY A 269 -11.87 -17.91 -11.31
N GLY A 270 -12.59 -17.31 -10.38
CA GLY A 270 -12.21 -16.07 -9.72
C GLY A 270 -12.22 -14.86 -10.65
N LEU A 271 -11.68 -13.75 -10.14
CA LEU A 271 -11.64 -12.48 -10.86
C LEU A 271 -10.92 -12.56 -12.20
N LEU A 272 -9.75 -13.20 -12.25
CA LEU A 272 -8.97 -13.32 -13.48
C LEU A 272 -9.77 -14.06 -14.57
N GLY A 273 -10.46 -15.14 -14.20
CA GLY A 273 -11.38 -15.85 -15.08
C GLY A 273 -12.45 -14.93 -15.69
N ASN A 274 -13.14 -14.21 -14.83
CA ASN A 274 -14.22 -13.32 -15.24
C ASN A 274 -13.75 -12.16 -16.12
N LEU A 275 -12.61 -11.55 -15.80
CA LEU A 275 -12.04 -10.47 -16.62
C LEU A 275 -11.58 -10.97 -18.00
N LEU A 276 -11.16 -12.23 -18.11
CA LEU A 276 -10.83 -12.86 -19.40
C LEU A 276 -12.08 -13.26 -20.19
N GLY A 277 -13.15 -13.64 -19.50
CA GLY A 277 -14.44 -14.04 -20.08
C GLY A 277 -15.29 -12.90 -20.61
N ALA A 278 -14.92 -11.63 -20.34
CA ALA A 278 -15.63 -10.43 -20.80
C ALA A 278 -15.65 -10.23 -22.35
N LYS A 279 -15.28 -11.25 -23.14
CA LYS A 279 -15.20 -11.22 -24.61
C LYS A 279 -16.55 -11.08 -25.33
N ASN A 280 -17.68 -11.31 -24.65
CA ASN A 280 -19.00 -11.33 -25.31
C ASN A 280 -19.47 -9.95 -25.82
N HIS A 281 -18.79 -8.86 -25.45
CA HIS A 281 -18.98 -7.54 -26.03
C HIS A 281 -17.61 -6.94 -26.39
N LYS A 282 -17.41 -6.54 -27.66
CA LYS A 282 -16.15 -5.86 -28.10
C LYS A 282 -15.77 -4.65 -27.22
N VAL A 283 -16.76 -4.02 -26.59
CA VAL A 283 -16.60 -2.86 -25.69
C VAL A 283 -15.97 -3.23 -24.33
N ASP A 284 -16.03 -4.50 -23.94
CA ASP A 284 -15.57 -5.02 -22.64
C ASP A 284 -14.23 -5.76 -22.73
N GLN A 285 -13.58 -5.80 -23.89
CA GLN A 285 -12.27 -6.41 -24.04
C GLN A 285 -11.20 -5.60 -23.28
N LEU A 286 -10.66 -6.20 -22.21
CA LEU A 286 -9.64 -5.59 -21.37
C LEU A 286 -8.23 -5.92 -21.85
N SER A 287 -7.32 -4.95 -21.74
CA SER A 287 -5.90 -5.15 -21.95
C SER A 287 -5.26 -5.93 -20.79
N ASP A 288 -4.09 -6.52 -21.03
CA ASP A 288 -3.36 -7.30 -20.01
C ASP A 288 -3.01 -6.45 -18.79
N SER A 289 -2.68 -5.17 -18.99
CA SER A 289 -2.44 -4.23 -17.89
C SER A 289 -3.70 -3.95 -17.09
N GLN A 290 -4.86 -3.81 -17.75
CA GLN A 290 -6.14 -3.61 -17.06
C GLN A 290 -6.49 -4.83 -16.21
N ILE A 291 -6.31 -6.04 -16.74
CA ILE A 291 -6.57 -7.27 -16.00
C ILE A 291 -5.59 -7.40 -14.83
N ALA A 292 -4.28 -7.28 -15.09
CA ALA A 292 -3.25 -7.43 -14.07
C ALA A 292 -3.41 -6.43 -12.92
N ASP A 293 -3.61 -5.14 -13.22
CA ASP A 293 -3.73 -4.10 -12.20
C ASP A 293 -4.98 -4.28 -11.32
N ASN A 294 -6.10 -4.75 -11.90
CA ASN A 294 -7.32 -5.01 -11.14
C ASN A 294 -7.22 -6.29 -10.29
N VAL A 295 -6.58 -7.34 -10.79
CA VAL A 295 -6.23 -8.52 -9.97
C VAL A 295 -5.34 -8.12 -8.80
N ILE A 296 -4.35 -7.23 -9.05
CA ILE A 296 -3.49 -6.69 -7.99
C ILE A 296 -4.23 -5.90 -6.95
N GLY A 297 -5.04 -4.96 -7.39
CA GLY A 297 -5.76 -4.13 -6.45
C GLY A 297 -6.80 -4.89 -5.63
N VAL A 298 -7.43 -5.95 -6.17
CA VAL A 298 -8.38 -6.77 -5.41
C VAL A 298 -7.70 -7.62 -4.33
N ILE A 299 -6.57 -8.26 -4.63
CA ILE A 299 -5.81 -9.00 -3.60
C ILE A 299 -5.34 -8.05 -2.51
N PHE A 300 -4.82 -6.88 -2.90
CA PHE A 300 -4.42 -5.84 -1.96
C PHE A 300 -5.59 -5.39 -1.07
N ALA A 301 -6.76 -5.13 -1.66
CA ALA A 301 -7.94 -4.68 -0.94
C ALA A 301 -8.50 -5.75 0.01
N ALA A 302 -8.47 -7.03 -0.38
CA ALA A 302 -9.08 -8.12 0.39
C ALA A 302 -8.23 -8.61 1.57
N HIS A 303 -6.92 -8.33 1.59
CA HIS A 303 -6.00 -8.88 2.58
C HIS A 303 -6.09 -8.17 3.94
N ASP A 304 -5.63 -6.92 4.03
CA ASP A 304 -5.48 -6.22 5.30
C ASP A 304 -6.82 -5.87 5.97
N THR A 305 -7.84 -5.51 5.19
CA THR A 305 -9.16 -5.13 5.73
C THR A 305 -9.85 -6.34 6.36
N THR A 306 -9.86 -7.47 5.67
CA THR A 306 -10.48 -8.70 6.15
C THR A 306 -9.74 -9.25 7.35
N ALA A 307 -8.40 -9.29 7.30
CA ALA A 307 -7.59 -9.74 8.42
C ALA A 307 -7.84 -8.90 9.69
N SER A 308 -7.95 -7.59 9.53
CA SER A 308 -8.22 -6.65 10.62
C SER A 308 -9.61 -6.88 11.22
N VAL A 309 -10.66 -7.01 10.38
CA VAL A 309 -12.02 -7.32 10.85
C VAL A 309 -12.06 -8.64 11.59
N LEU A 310 -11.48 -9.71 11.04
CA LEU A 310 -11.44 -11.02 11.69
C LEU A 310 -10.72 -10.98 13.04
N THR A 311 -9.62 -10.22 13.12
CA THR A 311 -8.87 -10.03 14.37
C THR A 311 -9.75 -9.39 15.44
N TRP A 312 -10.49 -8.33 15.09
CA TRP A 312 -11.40 -7.66 16.02
C TRP A 312 -12.58 -8.54 16.39
N VAL A 313 -13.16 -9.29 15.45
CA VAL A 313 -14.23 -10.26 15.73
C VAL A 313 -13.75 -11.28 16.77
N LEU A 314 -12.59 -11.90 16.56
CA LEU A 314 -12.04 -12.88 17.51
C LEU A 314 -11.76 -12.24 18.88
N LYS A 315 -11.20 -11.03 18.90
CA LYS A 315 -10.97 -10.30 20.16
C LYS A 315 -12.27 -10.02 20.91
N TYR A 316 -13.29 -9.48 20.25
CA TYR A 316 -14.56 -9.13 20.90
C TYR A 316 -15.34 -10.37 21.35
N LEU A 317 -15.31 -11.46 20.58
CA LEU A 317 -15.89 -12.74 21.02
C LEU A 317 -15.16 -13.30 22.24
N HIS A 318 -13.83 -13.21 22.27
CA HIS A 318 -13.04 -13.65 23.43
C HIS A 318 -13.34 -12.83 24.69
N ASP A 319 -13.40 -11.51 24.55
CA ASP A 319 -13.64 -10.59 25.68
C ASP A 319 -15.10 -10.65 26.20
N ASN A 320 -16.04 -11.16 25.40
CA ASN A 320 -17.48 -11.19 25.72
C ASN A 320 -18.04 -12.63 25.57
N ARG A 321 -17.93 -13.42 26.65
CA ARG A 321 -18.32 -14.85 26.63
C ARG A 321 -19.78 -15.09 26.24
N ASP A 322 -20.70 -14.24 26.69
CA ASP A 322 -22.12 -14.37 26.34
C ASP A 322 -22.35 -14.28 24.82
N LEU A 323 -21.59 -13.42 24.12
CA LEU A 323 -21.64 -13.32 22.66
C LEU A 323 -21.05 -14.57 21.98
N LEU A 324 -19.94 -15.10 22.51
CA LEU A 324 -19.33 -16.33 22.01
C LEU A 324 -20.28 -17.51 22.13
N GLU A 325 -20.94 -17.67 23.28
CA GLU A 325 -21.94 -18.71 23.50
C GLU A 325 -23.11 -18.56 22.53
N ALA A 326 -23.69 -17.36 22.42
CA ALA A 326 -24.81 -17.10 21.51
C ALA A 326 -24.46 -17.42 20.04
N VAL A 327 -23.26 -17.06 19.58
CA VAL A 327 -22.79 -17.38 18.22
C VAL A 327 -22.61 -18.89 18.06
N THR A 328 -22.00 -19.57 19.01
CA THR A 328 -21.72 -21.03 18.96
C THR A 328 -23.01 -21.85 18.93
N VAL A 329 -23.98 -21.49 19.78
CA VAL A 329 -25.29 -22.14 19.84
C VAL A 329 -26.01 -22.02 18.50
N ASN A 330 -26.04 -20.81 17.90
CA ASN A 330 -26.66 -20.62 16.59
C ASN A 330 -26.01 -21.47 15.49
N PHE A 331 -24.69 -21.68 15.52
CA PHE A 331 -24.02 -22.55 14.55
C PHE A 331 -24.36 -24.04 14.70
N LEU A 332 -24.69 -24.52 15.90
CA LEU A 332 -25.14 -25.89 16.12
C LEU A 332 -26.54 -26.17 15.56
N PHE A 333 -27.37 -25.14 15.41
CA PHE A 333 -28.76 -25.23 14.95
C PHE A 333 -28.99 -24.83 13.48
N LEU A 334 -27.96 -24.37 12.77
CA LEU A 334 -28.07 -24.09 11.34
C LEU A 334 -27.98 -25.40 10.53
N PRO A 335 -28.85 -25.60 9.51
CA PRO A 335 -28.69 -26.71 8.57
C PRO A 335 -27.33 -26.56 7.88
N ARG A 336 -26.49 -27.60 7.96
CA ARG A 336 -25.22 -27.66 7.22
C ARG A 336 -25.56 -27.59 5.72
N ILE A 337 -25.01 -26.58 5.04
CA ILE A 337 -25.27 -26.26 3.63
C ILE A 337 -24.58 -27.27 2.71
#